data_AF-A0A3M1MIG9-F1
#
_entry.id   AF-A0A3M1MIG9-F1
#
_cell.length_a   1.000
_cell.length_b   1.000
_cell.length_c   1.000
_cell.angle_alpha   90.00
_cell.angle_beta   90.00
_cell.angle_gamma   90.00
#
_symmetry.space_group_name_H-M   'P 1'
#
loop_
_entity.id
_entity.type
_entity.pdbx_description
1 polymer ?
#
loop_
_entity_poly.entity_id
_entity_poly.type
_entity_poly.pdbx_seq_one_letter_code
_entity_poly.pdbx_strand_id
1 'polypeptide(L)' 'MSKEIWVYVDQFKGQALPASWEAVYAARGLAADLGGSVVALVFGQGVESLAQTAIHYGADEVLLADD' A
#
# COMPACT_ATOMS: atom_id res chain seq x y z
N MET A 1 16.28 -11.12 -8.57
CA MET A 1 16.00 -10.13 -7.50
C MET A 1 14.68 -9.49 -7.85
N SER A 2 13.65 -9.61 -7.01
CA SER A 2 12.40 -8.88 -7.21
C SER A 2 12.65 -7.39 -6.98
N LYS A 3 11.99 -6.53 -7.75
CA LYS A 3 12.06 -5.07 -7.63
C LYS A 3 10.76 -4.55 -7.02
N GLU A 4 10.43 -5.08 -5.85
CA GLU A 4 9.22 -4.71 -5.13
C GLU A 4 9.52 -3.52 -4.23
N ILE A 5 8.64 -2.53 -4.28
CA ILE A 5 8.64 -1.39 -3.35
C ILE A 5 7.50 -1.62 -2.38
N TRP A 6 7.85 -1.75 -1.11
CA TRP A 6 6.87 -1.98 -0.06
C TRP A 6 6.45 -0.66 0.57
N VAL A 7 5.15 -0.46 0.70
CA VAL A 7 4.57 0.76 1.30
C VAL A 7 3.69 0.36 2.47
N TYR A 8 4.06 0.80 3.67
CA TYR A 8 3.22 0.61 4.84
C TYR A 8 2.07 1.64 4.85
N VAL A 9 0.84 1.13 4.92
CA VAL A 9 -0.37 1.92 5.07
C VAL A 9 -0.66 2.09 6.56
N ASP A 10 -0.19 3.19 7.11
CA ASP A 10 -0.37 3.52 8.52
C ASP A 10 -1.81 3.97 8.77
N GLN A 11 -2.45 3.37 9.78
CA GLN A 11 -3.86 3.60 10.06
C GLN A 11 -4.11 3.81 11.54
N PHE A 12 -5.13 4.61 11.84
CA PHE A 12 -5.68 4.77 13.17
C PHE A 12 -7.19 4.59 13.13
N LYS A 13 -7.70 3.61 13.89
CA LYS A 13 -9.13 3.29 13.98
C LYS A 13 -9.78 3.00 12.60
N GLY A 14 -9.10 2.24 11.76
CA GLY A 14 -9.58 1.88 10.42
C GLY A 14 -9.50 3.01 9.39
N GLN A 15 -8.81 4.10 9.72
CA GLN A 15 -8.60 5.22 8.80
C GLN A 15 -7.10 5.38 8.53
N ALA A 16 -6.72 5.26 7.26
CA ALA A 16 -5.34 5.50 6.87
C ALA A 16 -4.96 6.98 6.99
N LEU A 17 -3.71 7.23 7.35
CA LEU A 17 -3.12 8.57 7.26
C LEU A 17 -3.02 8.99 5.79
N PRO A 18 -3.35 10.25 5.42
CA PRO A 18 -3.24 10.71 4.04
C PRO A 18 -1.86 10.50 3.41
N ALA A 19 -0.80 10.60 4.23
CA ALA A 19 0.59 10.37 3.82
C ALA A 19 0.82 8.94 3.28
N SER A 20 0.05 7.94 3.72
CA SER A 20 0.15 6.57 3.18
C SER A 20 -0.27 6.52 1.71
N TRP A 21 -1.26 7.31 1.30
CA TRP A 21 -1.70 7.37 -0.10
C TRP A 21 -0.70 8.12 -0.97
N GLU A 22 -0.12 9.20 -0.46
CA GLU A 22 0.98 9.90 -1.13
C GLU A 22 2.19 8.98 -1.33
N ALA A 23 2.50 8.14 -0.33
CA ALA A 23 3.57 7.16 -0.41
C ALA A 23 3.29 6.05 -1.45
N VAL A 24 2.07 5.52 -1.53
CA VAL A 24 1.67 4.55 -2.57
C VAL A 24 1.84 5.16 -3.96
N TYR A 25 1.39 6.40 -4.15
CA TYR A 25 1.51 7.09 -5.43
C TYR A 25 2.98 7.38 -5.80
N ALA A 26 3.81 7.83 -4.85
CA ALA A 26 5.23 8.05 -5.08
C ALA A 26 5.96 6.74 -5.42
N ALA A 27 5.63 5.66 -4.71
CA ALA A 27 6.18 4.32 -4.98
C ALA A 27 5.81 3.85 -6.39
N ARG A 28 4.63 4.18 -6.90
CA ARG A 28 4.23 3.85 -8.28
C ARG A 28 5.15 4.48 -9.32
N GLY A 29 5.52 5.74 -9.14
CA GLY A 29 6.49 6.41 -10.01
C GLY A 29 7.85 5.72 -9.98
N LEU A 30 8.35 5.42 -8.78
CA LEU A 30 9.63 4.75 -8.61
C LEU A 30 9.62 3.31 -9.15
N ALA A 31 8.53 2.57 -8.99
CA ALA A 31 8.35 1.25 -9.55
C ALA A 31 8.37 1.27 -11.08
N ALA A 32 7.75 2.28 -11.71
CA ALA A 32 7.81 2.46 -13.15
C ALA A 32 9.24 2.69 -13.65
N ASP A 33 10.01 3.55 -12.98
CA ASP A 33 11.41 3.83 -13.33
C ASP A 33 12.32 2.61 -13.17
N LEU A 34 12.07 1.81 -12.14
CA LEU A 34 12.86 0.62 -11.83
C LEU A 34 12.41 -0.63 -12.61
N GLY A 35 11.23 -0.61 -13.24
CA GLY A 35 10.60 -1.80 -13.83
C GLY A 35 10.21 -2.82 -12.76
N GLY A 36 9.57 -2.36 -11.68
CA GLY A 36 9.15 -3.10 -10.50
C GLY A 36 7.65 -3.01 -10.23
N SER A 37 7.24 -3.39 -9.01
CA SER A 37 5.85 -3.35 -8.55
C SER A 37 5.74 -2.72 -7.15
N VAL A 38 4.55 -2.26 -6.81
CA VAL A 38 4.24 -1.71 -5.48
C VAL A 38 3.42 -2.72 -4.68
N VAL A 39 3.91 -3.06 -3.49
CA VAL A 39 3.22 -3.92 -2.53
C VAL A 39 2.81 -3.08 -1.33
N ALA A 40 1.52 -2.91 -1.08
CA ALA A 40 1.03 -2.22 0.10
C ALA A 40 0.90 -3.19 1.29
N LEU A 41 1.31 -2.75 2.47
CA LEU A 41 1.21 -3.49 3.71
C LEU A 41 0.11 -2.87 4.57
N VAL A 42 -0.93 -3.62 4.88
CA VAL A 42 -2.09 -3.15 5.64
C VAL A 42 -2.27 -4.06 6.86
N PHE A 43 -2.19 -3.48 8.06
CA PHE A 43 -2.26 -4.22 9.32
C PHE A 43 -3.34 -3.65 10.24
N GLY A 44 -4.12 -4.54 10.85
CA GLY A 44 -5.10 -4.21 11.88
C GLY A 44 -6.43 -4.95 11.70
N GLN A 45 -7.28 -4.87 12.71
CA GLN A 45 -8.57 -5.55 12.70
C GLN A 45 -9.64 -4.77 11.93
N GLY A 46 -10.34 -5.43 11.00
CA GLY A 46 -11.45 -4.87 10.21
C GLY A 46 -11.00 -3.84 9.18
N VAL A 47 -9.79 -3.97 8.63
CA VAL A 47 -9.17 -2.99 7.73
C VAL A 47 -9.17 -3.41 6.26
N GLU A 48 -9.97 -4.41 5.87
CA GLU A 48 -10.08 -4.89 4.48
C GLU A 48 -10.40 -3.76 3.48
N SER A 49 -11.19 -2.76 3.89
CA SER A 49 -11.51 -1.59 3.06
C SER A 49 -10.27 -0.75 2.72
N LEU A 50 -9.27 -0.69 3.61
CA LEU A 50 -8.01 -0.01 3.34
C LEU A 50 -7.16 -0.78 2.33
N ALA A 51 -7.23 -2.12 2.31
CA ALA A 51 -6.58 -2.94 1.30
C ALA A 51 -7.14 -2.65 -0.11
N GLN A 52 -8.48 -2.62 -0.24
CA GLN A 52 -9.13 -2.23 -1.50
C GLN A 52 -8.75 -0.81 -1.93
N THR A 53 -8.68 0.10 -0.96
CA THR A 53 -8.25 1.49 -1.20
C THR A 53 -6.81 1.54 -1.72
N ALA A 54 -5.87 0.79 -1.12
CA ALA A 54 -4.48 0.76 -1.58
C ALA A 54 -4.34 0.33 -3.05
N ILE A 55 -5.13 -0.64 -3.51
CA ILE A 55 -5.19 -1.03 -4.93
C ILE A 55 -5.66 0.14 -5.80
N HIS A 56 -6.73 0.84 -5.40
CA HIS A 56 -7.23 2.01 -6.14
C HIS A 56 -6.22 3.15 -6.24
N TYR A 57 -5.36 3.32 -5.24
CA TYR A 57 -4.31 4.34 -5.23
C TYR A 57 -3.03 3.93 -5.97
N GLY A 58 -2.94 2.69 -6.46
CA GLY A 58 -1.88 2.25 -7.38
C GLY A 58 -0.95 1.16 -6.87
N ALA A 59 -1.28 0.50 -5.75
CA ALA A 59 -0.62 -0.74 -5.36
C ALA A 59 -0.96 -1.87 -6.34
N ASP A 60 0.03 -2.68 -6.71
CA ASP A 60 -0.16 -3.87 -7.56
C ASP A 60 -0.61 -5.09 -6.73
N GLU A 61 -0.15 -5.15 -5.48
CA GLU A 61 -0.48 -6.20 -4.52
C GLU A 61 -0.68 -5.60 -3.11
N VAL A 62 -1.48 -6.26 -2.28
CA VAL A 62 -1.64 -5.92 -0.87
C VAL A 62 -1.40 -7.14 0.00
N LEU A 63 -0.50 -6.99 0.99
CA LEU A 63 -0.37 -7.92 2.10
C LEU A 63 -1.24 -7.41 3.25
N LEU A 64 -2.37 -8.06 3.46
CA LEU A 64 -3.32 -7.77 4.53
C LEU A 64 -3.10 -8.71 5.72
N ALA A 65 -2.88 -8.16 6.91
CA ALA A 65 -3.00 -8.89 8.17
C ALA A 65 -4.18 -8.33 8.96
N ASP A 66 -5.26 -9.10 9.00
CA ASP A 66 -6.54 -8.77 9.65
C ASP A 66 -6.81 -9.78 10.79
N ASP A 67 -6.31 -9.47 11.98
CA ASP A 67 -6.52 -10.19 13.24
C ASP A 67 -6.51 -9.20 14.42
#